data_AF-A0A8B6Y2G3-F1
#
_entry.id   AF-A0A8B6Y2G3-F1
#
_cell.length_a   1.000
_cell.length_b   1.000
_cell.length_c   1.000
_cell.angle_alpha   90.00
_cell.angle_beta   90.00
_cell.angle_gamma   90.00
#
_symmetry.space_group_name_H-M   'P 1'
#
loop_
_entity.id
_entity.type
_entity.pdbx_description
1 polymer ?
#
loop_
_entity_poly.entity_id
_entity_poly.type
_entity_poly.pdbx_seq_one_letter_code
_entity_poly.pdbx_strand_id
1 'polypeptide(L)'
;MIDFAVSIGQFDLIYLLVQSGLKGTKKAINFAAKNGDLDMIKYLHKLGYKGTESAIDNAALNGHHEVIKYLHELGYKGKESAIDNAALNGHLEVINYLHELGYKGTEWAFNYAAKNGHLEVLKYLHELGYECTEWTIRCVAENGHLEILKYLHELGYKGTEWTIHFAVENGNLEIIKYLYELGYKGTDYAFNCAVSNQILHELGYKGTDYAFNCAVSNQISVSDSNLEVIKYLHELGYKGSEWAFNLAVRNKYINT
;
A
#
# COMPACT_ATOMS: atom_id res chain seq x y z
N MET A 1 19.12 23.25 9.95
CA MET A 1 18.25 24.43 10.13
C MET A 1 17.48 24.72 8.84
N ILE A 2 18.14 24.94 7.70
CA ILE A 2 17.46 25.08 6.40
C ILE A 2 16.72 23.80 5.97
N ASP A 3 17.35 22.63 6.07
CA ASP A 3 16.69 21.35 5.70
C ASP A 3 15.36 21.13 6.44
N PHE A 4 15.32 21.51 7.72
CA PHE A 4 14.12 21.41 8.54
C PHE A 4 13.06 22.42 8.09
N ALA A 5 13.43 23.68 7.87
CA ALA A 5 12.51 24.71 7.37
C ALA A 5 11.90 24.33 6.01
N VAL A 6 12.69 23.72 5.11
CA VAL A 6 12.19 23.18 3.84
C VAL A 6 11.25 22.00 4.07
N SER A 7 11.58 21.08 4.99
CA SER A 7 10.72 19.92 5.28
C SER A 7 9.33 20.31 5.78
N ILE A 8 9.19 21.44 6.47
CA ILE A 8 7.92 21.97 6.96
C ILE A 8 7.29 23.06 6.07
N GLY A 9 7.89 23.36 4.91
CA GLY A 9 7.34 24.31 3.92
C GLY A 9 7.36 25.79 4.35
N GLN A 10 8.20 26.19 5.29
CA GLN A 10 8.24 27.58 5.78
C GLN A 10 9.18 28.46 4.95
N PHE A 11 8.66 29.04 3.86
CA PHE A 11 9.39 29.90 2.93
C PHE A 11 10.08 31.10 3.59
N ASP A 12 9.37 31.83 4.47
CA ASP A 12 9.91 33.05 5.11
C ASP A 12 11.12 32.74 6.01
N LEU A 13 11.05 31.61 6.73
CA LEU A 13 12.15 31.14 7.57
C LEU A 13 13.36 30.76 6.70
N ILE A 14 13.14 30.16 5.53
CA ILE A 14 14.23 29.77 4.62
C ILE A 14 14.97 31.01 4.10
N TYR A 15 14.26 32.05 3.66
CA TYR A 15 14.87 33.31 3.23
C TYR A 15 15.75 33.92 4.32
N LEU A 16 15.23 33.97 5.55
CA LEU A 16 15.92 34.57 6.69
C LEU A 16 17.15 33.76 7.10
N LEU A 17 17.06 32.42 7.05
CA LEU A 17 18.18 31.52 7.34
C LEU A 17 19.29 31.62 6.28
N VAL A 18 18.94 31.74 4.99
CA VAL A 18 19.90 31.93 3.91
C VAL A 18 20.61 33.29 4.02
N GLN A 19 19.87 34.37 4.29
CA GLN A 19 20.46 35.71 4.47
C GLN A 19 21.39 35.78 5.69
N SER A 20 21.11 34.97 6.71
CA SER A 20 21.93 34.85 7.92
C SER A 20 23.20 34.00 7.70
N GLY A 21 23.49 33.57 6.46
CA GLY A 21 24.70 32.83 6.08
C GLY A 21 24.72 31.36 6.49
N LEU A 22 23.59 30.83 6.98
CA LEU A 22 23.48 29.41 7.31
C LEU A 22 23.42 28.58 6.03
N LYS A 23 24.09 27.43 6.05
CA LYS A 23 24.09 26.47 4.93
C LYS A 23 23.23 25.26 5.29
N GLY A 24 22.33 24.89 4.39
CA GLY A 24 21.64 23.60 4.40
C GLY A 24 22.53 22.50 3.84
N THR A 25 21.98 21.29 3.74
CA THR A 25 22.64 20.16 3.10
C THR A 25 21.96 19.81 1.78
N LYS A 26 22.49 18.79 1.08
CA LYS A 26 21.84 18.22 -0.11
C LYS A 26 20.41 17.73 0.16
N LYS A 27 20.07 17.49 1.43
CA LYS A 27 18.72 17.08 1.85
C LYS A 27 17.66 18.16 1.63
N ALA A 28 18.04 19.45 1.55
CA ALA A 28 17.09 20.53 1.29
C ALA A 28 16.32 20.30 -0.02
N ILE A 29 17.01 20.00 -1.13
CA ILE A 29 16.36 19.67 -2.41
C ILE A 29 15.51 18.39 -2.28
N ASN A 30 15.98 17.37 -1.55
CA ASN A 30 15.22 16.14 -1.37
C ASN A 30 13.91 16.35 -0.60
N PHE A 31 13.91 17.25 0.39
CA PHE A 31 12.71 17.62 1.13
C PHE A 31 11.76 18.47 0.29
N ALA A 32 12.28 19.45 -0.45
CA ALA A 32 11.46 20.23 -1.39
C ALA A 32 10.83 19.33 -2.46
N ALA A 33 11.60 18.36 -2.98
CA ALA A 33 11.10 17.37 -3.94
C ALA A 33 10.06 16.43 -3.35
N LYS A 34 10.25 15.99 -2.10
CA LYS A 34 9.24 15.24 -1.36
C LYS A 34 7.92 16.00 -1.21
N ASN A 35 8.00 17.33 -1.04
CA ASN A 35 6.85 18.20 -0.83
C ASN A 35 6.24 18.72 -2.15
N GLY A 36 6.84 18.41 -3.31
CA GLY A 36 6.35 18.87 -4.61
C GLY A 36 6.65 20.34 -4.91
N ASP A 37 7.51 20.97 -4.12
CA ASP A 37 7.75 22.40 -4.13
C ASP A 37 8.81 22.78 -5.19
N LEU A 38 8.35 22.82 -6.44
CA LEU A 38 9.21 23.12 -7.59
C LEU A 38 9.88 24.49 -7.50
N ASP A 39 9.19 25.50 -6.96
CA ASP A 39 9.73 26.85 -6.84
C ASP A 39 10.84 26.93 -5.80
N MET A 40 10.70 26.22 -4.68
CA MET A 40 11.79 26.07 -3.71
C MET A 40 12.98 25.34 -4.31
N ILE A 41 12.77 24.27 -5.09
CA ILE A 41 13.87 23.57 -5.77
C ILE A 41 14.61 24.54 -6.71
N LYS A 42 13.88 25.31 -7.53
CA LYS A 42 14.47 26.32 -8.42
C LYS A 42 15.25 27.37 -7.64
N TYR A 43 14.72 27.84 -6.51
CA TYR A 43 15.37 28.82 -5.64
C TYR A 43 16.66 28.25 -5.03
N LEU A 44 16.61 27.05 -4.45
CA LEU A 44 17.77 26.37 -3.86
C LEU A 44 18.85 26.06 -4.92
N HIS A 45 18.47 25.69 -6.14
CA HIS A 45 19.42 25.53 -7.25
C HIS A 45 20.13 26.84 -7.62
N LYS A 46 19.42 27.99 -7.63
CA LYS A 46 20.05 29.32 -7.84
C LYS A 46 21.07 29.65 -6.76
N LEU A 47 20.87 29.17 -5.53
CA LEU A 47 21.81 29.31 -4.42
C LEU A 47 22.96 28.29 -4.45
N GLY A 48 23.01 27.42 -5.46
CA GLY A 48 24.07 26.43 -5.65
C GLY A 48 23.90 25.12 -4.88
N TYR A 49 22.74 24.89 -4.25
CA TYR A 49 22.43 23.58 -3.66
C TYR A 49 22.30 22.53 -4.76
N LYS A 50 22.69 21.30 -4.44
CA LYS A 50 22.50 20.12 -5.30
C LYS A 50 21.82 19.03 -4.49
N GLY A 51 20.77 18.43 -5.02
CA GLY A 51 20.09 17.28 -4.43
C GLY A 51 20.88 15.98 -4.58
N THR A 52 20.25 14.87 -4.24
CA THR A 52 20.74 13.51 -4.52
C THR A 52 19.74 12.76 -5.41
N GLU A 53 20.08 11.54 -5.81
CA GLU A 53 19.17 10.60 -6.47
C GLU A 53 17.81 10.47 -5.77
N SER A 54 17.81 10.57 -4.44
CA SER A 54 16.61 10.52 -3.60
C SER A 54 15.61 11.65 -3.86
N ALA A 55 15.99 12.72 -4.56
CA ALA A 55 15.05 13.78 -4.92
C ALA A 55 13.99 13.27 -5.91
N ILE A 56 14.39 12.52 -6.94
CA ILE A 56 13.45 11.89 -7.88
C ILE A 56 12.65 10.80 -7.18
N ASP A 57 13.31 9.94 -6.37
CA ASP A 57 12.62 8.87 -5.63
C ASP A 57 11.53 9.43 -4.69
N ASN A 58 11.82 10.50 -3.96
CA ASN A 58 10.87 11.16 -3.06
C ASN A 58 9.73 11.84 -3.83
N ALA A 59 10.04 12.51 -4.94
CA ALA A 59 9.03 13.13 -5.79
C ALA A 59 8.11 12.05 -6.40
N ALA A 60 8.68 10.91 -6.80
CA ALA A 60 7.93 9.78 -7.35
C ALA A 60 7.01 9.13 -6.30
N LEU A 61 7.51 8.93 -5.08
CA LEU A 61 6.74 8.44 -3.96
C LEU A 61 5.51 9.32 -3.63
N ASN A 62 5.59 10.63 -3.89
CA ASN A 62 4.52 11.59 -3.56
C ASN A 62 3.79 12.15 -4.80
N GLY A 63 4.05 11.59 -5.99
CA GLY A 63 3.26 11.90 -7.20
C GLY A 63 3.61 13.23 -7.87
N HIS A 64 4.79 13.79 -7.62
CA HIS A 64 5.15 15.13 -8.10
C HIS A 64 5.80 15.09 -9.49
N HIS A 65 4.98 14.86 -10.53
CA HIS A 65 5.41 14.76 -11.93
C HIS A 65 6.29 15.94 -12.39
N GLU A 66 5.85 17.18 -12.19
CA GLU A 66 6.59 18.39 -12.63
C GLU A 66 7.96 18.54 -11.97
N VAL A 67 8.08 18.10 -10.71
CA VAL A 67 9.36 18.08 -10.00
C VAL A 67 10.30 17.06 -10.63
N ILE A 68 9.81 15.85 -10.93
CA ILE A 68 10.61 14.79 -11.57
C ILE A 68 11.12 15.26 -12.92
N LYS A 69 10.23 15.84 -13.74
CA LYS A 69 10.58 16.39 -15.06
C LYS A 69 11.69 17.44 -14.95
N TYR A 70 11.52 18.44 -14.10
CA TYR A 70 12.54 19.48 -13.90
C TYR A 70 13.88 18.94 -13.39
N LEU A 71 13.85 18.01 -12.43
CA LEU A 71 15.08 17.39 -11.91
C LEU A 71 15.75 16.53 -12.99
N HIS A 72 15.00 15.79 -13.79
CA HIS A 72 15.53 14.97 -14.86
C HIS A 72 16.20 15.80 -15.96
N GLU A 73 15.60 16.92 -16.38
CA GLU A 73 16.20 17.87 -17.34
C GLU A 73 17.55 18.43 -16.87
N LEU A 74 17.76 18.51 -15.55
CA LEU A 74 19.04 18.91 -14.95
C LEU A 74 20.04 17.75 -14.79
N GLY A 75 19.71 16.56 -15.28
CA GLY A 75 20.57 15.37 -15.28
C GLY A 75 20.52 14.56 -13.98
N TYR A 76 19.55 14.81 -13.09
CA TYR A 76 19.34 13.93 -11.95
C TYR A 76 18.83 12.56 -12.41
N LYS A 77 19.27 11.52 -11.72
CA LYS A 77 18.83 10.13 -11.92
C LYS A 77 18.30 9.60 -10.59
N GLY A 78 17.08 9.12 -10.59
CA GLY A 78 16.51 8.35 -9.48
C GLY A 78 16.99 6.90 -9.54
N LYS A 79 16.51 6.11 -8.59
CA LYS A 79 16.73 4.66 -8.56
C LYS A 79 15.69 3.95 -9.44
N GLU A 80 15.96 2.70 -9.78
CA GLU A 80 14.99 1.85 -10.47
C GLU A 80 13.69 1.71 -9.66
N SER A 81 13.78 1.72 -8.33
CA SER A 81 12.63 1.65 -7.41
C SER A 81 11.75 2.91 -7.37
N ALA A 82 12.05 3.94 -8.18
CA ALA A 82 11.17 5.12 -8.29
C ALA A 82 9.79 4.75 -8.83
N ILE A 83 9.71 3.80 -9.77
CA ILE A 83 8.42 3.25 -10.24
C ILE A 83 7.70 2.50 -9.12
N ASP A 84 8.42 1.69 -8.33
CA ASP A 84 7.83 0.95 -7.21
C ASP A 84 7.21 1.90 -6.17
N ASN A 85 7.90 3.00 -5.86
CA ASN A 85 7.42 4.03 -4.94
C ASN A 85 6.17 4.75 -5.48
N ALA A 86 6.13 5.05 -6.77
CA ALA A 86 4.96 5.64 -7.42
C ALA A 86 3.79 4.66 -7.45
N ALA A 87 4.06 3.37 -7.70
CA ALA A 87 3.05 2.31 -7.70
C ALA A 87 2.47 2.06 -6.31
N LEU A 88 3.29 2.15 -5.26
CA LEU A 88 2.87 2.07 -3.86
C LEU A 88 1.80 3.10 -3.50
N ASN A 89 1.83 4.30 -4.11
CA ASN A 89 0.90 5.39 -3.82
C ASN A 89 -0.05 5.71 -4.98
N GLY A 90 -0.09 4.86 -6.01
CA GLY A 90 -1.09 4.97 -7.08
C GLY A 90 -0.83 6.08 -8.10
N HIS A 91 0.40 6.57 -8.22
CA HIS A 91 0.75 7.70 -9.08
C HIS A 91 1.00 7.27 -10.55
N LEU A 92 -0.08 6.94 -11.27
CA LEU A 92 -0.02 6.45 -12.66
C LEU A 92 0.75 7.38 -13.61
N GLU A 93 0.49 8.69 -13.55
CA GLU A 93 1.16 9.68 -14.41
C GLU A 93 2.69 9.70 -14.20
N VAL A 94 3.12 9.56 -12.95
CA VAL A 94 4.55 9.44 -12.62
C VAL A 94 5.14 8.14 -13.17
N ILE A 95 4.42 7.02 -13.05
CA ILE A 95 4.89 5.73 -13.56
C ILE A 95 5.05 5.78 -15.08
N ASN A 96 4.06 6.30 -15.81
CA ASN A 96 4.12 6.45 -17.26
C ASN A 96 5.34 7.30 -17.66
N TYR A 97 5.52 8.45 -17.01
CA TYR A 97 6.64 9.33 -17.31
C TYR A 97 8.01 8.70 -16.99
N LEU A 98 8.16 8.07 -15.82
CA LEU A 98 9.41 7.38 -15.48
C LEU A 98 9.70 6.23 -16.44
N HIS A 99 8.68 5.51 -16.89
CA HIS A 99 8.82 4.46 -17.88
C HIS A 99 9.30 5.00 -19.25
N GLU A 100 8.75 6.12 -19.72
CA GLU A 100 9.21 6.81 -20.93
C GLU A 100 10.68 7.25 -20.84
N LEU A 101 11.16 7.58 -19.64
CA LEU A 101 12.57 7.89 -19.36
C LEU A 101 13.47 6.64 -19.28
N GLY A 102 12.92 5.45 -19.48
CA GLY A 102 13.64 4.18 -19.49
C GLY A 102 13.81 3.53 -18.11
N TYR A 103 13.11 4.01 -17.08
CA TYR A 103 13.07 3.32 -15.79
C TYR A 103 12.27 2.03 -15.95
N LYS A 104 12.84 0.94 -15.47
CA LYS A 104 12.22 -0.38 -15.58
C LYS A 104 11.29 -0.72 -14.43
N GLY A 105 11.53 -0.18 -13.23
CA GLY A 105 10.90 -0.66 -12.00
C GLY A 105 11.39 -2.05 -11.60
N THR A 106 10.90 -2.56 -10.47
CA THR A 106 11.12 -3.93 -10.03
C THR A 106 9.79 -4.67 -9.90
N GLU A 107 9.81 -5.99 -9.76
CA GLU A 107 8.60 -6.80 -9.53
C GLU A 107 7.72 -6.29 -8.37
N TRP A 108 8.29 -5.53 -7.43
CA TRP A 108 7.57 -4.92 -6.33
C TRP A 108 6.56 -3.86 -6.76
N ALA A 109 6.71 -3.21 -7.91
CA ALA A 109 5.73 -2.22 -8.39
C ALA A 109 4.32 -2.82 -8.51
N PHE A 110 4.20 -3.98 -9.17
CA PHE A 110 2.93 -4.66 -9.37
C PHE A 110 2.31 -5.09 -8.04
N ASN A 111 3.15 -5.68 -7.19
CA ASN A 111 2.84 -6.09 -5.82
C ASN A 111 2.33 -4.93 -4.95
N TYR A 112 2.98 -3.77 -4.99
CA TYR A 112 2.59 -2.60 -4.22
C TYR A 112 1.32 -1.94 -4.74
N ALA A 113 1.12 -1.87 -6.05
CA ALA A 113 -0.14 -1.40 -6.63
C ALA A 113 -1.32 -2.29 -6.20
N ALA A 114 -1.12 -3.61 -6.24
CA ALA A 114 -2.14 -4.59 -5.84
C ALA A 114 -2.48 -4.49 -4.35
N LYS A 115 -1.44 -4.44 -3.49
CA LYS A 115 -1.60 -4.34 -2.04
C LYS A 115 -2.33 -3.07 -1.60
N ASN A 116 -2.12 -1.95 -2.29
CA ASN A 116 -2.73 -0.66 -1.93
C ASN A 116 -4.00 -0.32 -2.71
N GLY A 117 -4.53 -1.24 -3.53
CA GLY A 117 -5.82 -1.05 -4.18
C GLY A 117 -5.78 -0.18 -5.44
N HIS A 118 -4.61 0.01 -6.05
CA HIS A 118 -4.44 0.86 -7.23
C HIS A 118 -4.68 0.10 -8.52
N LEU A 119 -5.96 -0.20 -8.83
CA LEU A 119 -6.35 -1.00 -10.00
C LEU A 119 -5.83 -0.44 -11.33
N GLU A 120 -5.94 0.86 -11.56
CA GLU A 120 -5.51 1.47 -12.84
C GLU A 120 -3.99 1.43 -13.02
N VAL A 121 -3.23 1.58 -11.93
CA VAL A 121 -1.78 1.35 -11.96
C VAL A 121 -1.45 -0.10 -12.26
N LEU A 122 -2.16 -1.04 -11.63
CA LEU A 122 -1.95 -2.46 -11.83
C LEU A 122 -2.23 -2.90 -13.27
N LYS A 123 -3.32 -2.41 -13.89
CA LYS A 123 -3.62 -2.62 -15.31
C LYS A 123 -2.49 -2.12 -16.20
N TYR A 124 -2.04 -0.88 -15.99
CA TYR A 124 -0.96 -0.29 -16.76
C TYR A 124 0.36 -1.07 -16.59
N LEU A 125 0.74 -1.45 -15.37
CA LEU A 125 1.92 -2.27 -15.13
C LEU A 125 1.80 -3.64 -15.82
N HIS A 126 0.62 -4.25 -15.86
CA HIS A 126 0.41 -5.49 -16.60
C HIS A 126 0.67 -5.34 -18.11
N GLU A 127 0.22 -4.23 -18.71
CA GLU A 127 0.48 -3.91 -20.13
C GLU A 127 1.98 -3.75 -20.42
N LEU A 128 2.76 -3.30 -19.43
CA LEU A 128 4.22 -3.23 -19.50
C LEU A 128 4.92 -4.59 -19.32
N GLY A 129 4.17 -5.68 -19.15
CA GLY A 129 4.68 -7.04 -19.01
C GLY A 129 4.99 -7.45 -17.58
N TYR A 130 4.50 -6.74 -16.58
CA TYR A 130 4.60 -7.19 -15.20
C TYR A 130 3.62 -8.32 -14.92
N GLU A 131 4.10 -9.31 -14.16
CA GLU A 131 3.33 -10.51 -13.86
C GLU A 131 2.87 -10.53 -12.40
N CYS A 132 1.71 -11.14 -12.20
CA CYS A 132 1.20 -11.43 -10.87
C CYS A 132 1.98 -12.57 -10.22
N THR A 133 2.30 -12.41 -8.94
CA THR A 133 2.88 -13.46 -8.10
C THR A 133 1.82 -14.00 -7.14
N GLU A 134 2.10 -15.12 -6.48
CA GLU A 134 1.24 -15.62 -5.40
C GLU A 134 1.10 -14.58 -4.27
N TRP A 135 2.18 -13.84 -3.99
CA TRP A 135 2.19 -12.77 -3.00
C TRP A 135 1.20 -11.64 -3.37
N THR A 136 1.09 -11.31 -4.66
CA THR A 136 0.13 -10.32 -5.15
C THR A 136 -1.31 -10.71 -4.77
N ILE A 137 -1.72 -11.94 -5.10
CA ILE A 137 -3.09 -12.42 -4.82
C ILE A 137 -3.35 -12.48 -3.31
N ARG A 138 -2.36 -12.95 -2.54
CA ARG A 138 -2.43 -12.91 -1.07
C ARG A 138 -2.71 -11.49 -0.59
N CYS A 139 -1.90 -10.51 -0.97
CA CYS A 139 -2.07 -9.13 -0.49
C CYS A 139 -3.40 -8.52 -0.91
N VAL A 140 -3.89 -8.82 -2.11
CA VAL A 140 -5.20 -8.37 -2.60
C VAL A 140 -6.33 -8.95 -1.75
N ALA A 141 -6.28 -10.25 -1.45
CA ALA A 141 -7.26 -10.92 -0.59
C ALA A 141 -7.21 -10.40 0.86
N GLU A 142 -5.99 -10.20 1.37
CA GLU A 142 -5.71 -9.70 2.72
C GLU A 142 -6.17 -8.25 2.91
N ASN A 143 -6.00 -7.38 1.90
CA ASN A 143 -6.35 -5.95 2.00
C ASN A 143 -7.76 -5.60 1.49
N GLY A 144 -8.55 -6.59 1.06
CA GLY A 144 -9.96 -6.38 0.72
C GLY A 144 -10.20 -5.81 -0.69
N HIS A 145 -9.22 -5.87 -1.59
CA HIS A 145 -9.31 -5.28 -2.93
C HIS A 145 -10.04 -6.19 -3.94
N LEU A 146 -11.34 -6.41 -3.74
CA LEU A 146 -12.15 -7.33 -4.55
C LEU A 146 -12.05 -7.09 -6.06
N GLU A 147 -12.11 -5.83 -6.50
CA GLU A 147 -12.07 -5.50 -7.94
C GLU A 147 -10.71 -5.84 -8.57
N ILE A 148 -9.61 -5.72 -7.82
CA ILE A 148 -8.30 -6.20 -8.27
C ILE A 148 -8.29 -7.72 -8.34
N LEU A 149 -8.87 -8.42 -7.35
CA LEU A 149 -8.92 -9.88 -7.35
C LEU A 149 -9.68 -10.42 -8.56
N LYS A 150 -10.82 -9.82 -8.88
CA LYS A 150 -11.61 -10.13 -10.09
C LYS A 150 -10.78 -9.96 -11.35
N TYR A 151 -10.14 -8.79 -11.49
CA TYR A 151 -9.28 -8.51 -12.64
C TYR A 151 -8.13 -9.52 -12.77
N LEU A 152 -7.46 -9.88 -11.68
CA LEU A 152 -6.40 -10.90 -11.70
C LEU A 152 -6.93 -12.28 -12.11
N HIS A 153 -8.12 -12.67 -11.64
CA HIS A 153 -8.77 -13.92 -12.06
C HIS A 153 -9.18 -13.91 -13.54
N GLU A 154 -9.64 -12.76 -14.08
CA GLU A 154 -9.93 -12.59 -15.51
C GLU A 154 -8.68 -12.79 -16.38
N LEU A 155 -7.51 -12.36 -15.89
CA LEU A 155 -6.21 -12.61 -16.52
C LEU A 155 -5.72 -14.07 -16.37
N GLY A 156 -6.45 -14.90 -15.63
CA GLY A 156 -6.12 -16.31 -15.41
C GLY A 156 -5.19 -16.58 -14.23
N TYR A 157 -4.81 -15.55 -13.46
CA TYR A 157 -4.06 -15.75 -12.22
C TYR A 157 -4.97 -16.35 -11.16
N LYS A 158 -4.54 -17.48 -10.58
CA LYS A 158 -5.32 -18.22 -9.58
C LYS A 158 -4.66 -18.13 -8.21
N GLY A 159 -5.47 -17.87 -7.20
CA GLY A 159 -5.04 -18.03 -5.80
C GLY A 159 -4.84 -19.50 -5.43
N THR A 160 -4.26 -19.72 -4.25
CA THR A 160 -4.19 -21.04 -3.62
C THR A 160 -5.41 -21.24 -2.70
N GLU A 161 -5.57 -22.44 -2.13
CA GLU A 161 -6.60 -22.70 -1.11
C GLU A 161 -6.44 -21.76 0.12
N TRP A 162 -5.22 -21.25 0.35
CA TRP A 162 -4.91 -20.29 1.40
C TRP A 162 -5.44 -18.87 1.15
N THR A 163 -5.85 -18.54 -0.08
CA THR A 163 -6.36 -17.21 -0.41
C THR A 163 -7.60 -16.84 0.41
N ILE A 164 -8.48 -17.80 0.73
CA ILE A 164 -9.62 -17.58 1.63
C ILE A 164 -9.15 -17.22 3.04
N HIS A 165 -8.11 -17.88 3.55
CA HIS A 165 -7.62 -17.65 4.90
C HIS A 165 -7.09 -16.22 5.07
N PHE A 166 -6.40 -15.67 4.07
CA PHE A 166 -5.94 -14.27 4.10
C PHE A 166 -7.10 -13.26 4.09
N ALA A 167 -8.17 -13.55 3.33
CA ALA A 167 -9.37 -12.70 3.35
C ALA A 167 -10.08 -12.76 4.71
N VAL A 168 -10.13 -13.94 5.34
CA VAL A 168 -10.68 -14.13 6.69
C VAL A 168 -9.85 -13.42 7.75
N GLU A 169 -8.52 -13.40 7.62
CA GLU A 169 -7.62 -12.75 8.57
C GLU A 169 -7.91 -11.25 8.73
N ASN A 170 -8.41 -10.58 7.69
CA ASN A 170 -8.79 -9.17 7.74
C ASN A 170 -10.30 -8.91 7.67
N GLY A 171 -11.12 -9.96 7.76
CA GLY A 171 -12.58 -9.82 7.77
C GLY A 171 -13.19 -9.40 6.44
N ASN A 172 -12.55 -9.70 5.32
CA ASN A 172 -12.97 -9.28 3.97
C ASN A 172 -14.09 -10.17 3.44
N LEU A 173 -15.30 -10.04 3.99
CA LEU A 173 -16.46 -10.88 3.68
C LEU A 173 -16.77 -10.98 2.18
N GLU A 174 -16.72 -9.86 1.46
CA GLU A 174 -17.05 -9.84 0.02
C GLU A 174 -16.05 -10.66 -0.81
N ILE A 175 -14.77 -10.65 -0.44
CA ILE A 175 -13.77 -11.53 -1.07
C ILE A 175 -14.04 -12.99 -0.72
N ILE A 176 -14.39 -13.28 0.53
CA ILE A 176 -14.70 -14.65 0.96
C ILE A 176 -15.86 -15.21 0.14
N LYS A 177 -16.99 -14.47 0.05
CA LYS A 177 -18.15 -14.85 -0.77
C LYS A 177 -17.75 -15.12 -2.22
N TYR A 178 -17.03 -14.19 -2.84
CA TYR A 178 -16.56 -14.32 -4.22
C TYR A 178 -15.67 -15.55 -4.43
N LEU A 179 -14.75 -15.83 -3.50
CA LEU A 179 -13.89 -17.02 -3.57
C LEU A 179 -14.71 -18.33 -3.43
N TYR A 180 -15.72 -18.36 -2.55
CA TYR A 180 -16.62 -19.52 -2.42
C TYR A 180 -17.46 -19.74 -3.68
N GLU A 181 -17.95 -18.69 -4.33
CA GLU A 181 -18.65 -18.80 -5.62
C GLU A 181 -17.78 -19.42 -6.71
N LEU A 182 -16.47 -19.16 -6.67
CA LEU A 182 -15.48 -19.78 -7.55
C LEU A 182 -15.05 -21.19 -7.12
N GLY A 183 -15.60 -21.72 -6.02
CA GLY A 183 -15.32 -23.06 -5.52
C GLY A 183 -14.07 -23.18 -4.66
N TYR A 184 -13.42 -22.08 -4.28
CA TYR A 184 -12.39 -22.11 -3.25
C TYR A 184 -13.05 -22.49 -1.91
N LYS A 185 -12.41 -23.39 -1.16
CA LYS A 185 -12.89 -23.82 0.15
C LYS A 185 -11.82 -23.57 1.19
N GLY A 186 -12.20 -22.92 2.28
CA GLY A 186 -11.33 -22.85 3.46
C GLY A 186 -11.33 -24.15 4.24
N THR A 187 -10.45 -24.24 5.23
CA THR A 187 -10.50 -25.26 6.28
C THR A 187 -11.15 -24.71 7.55
N ASP A 188 -11.44 -25.57 8.53
CA ASP A 188 -11.89 -25.15 9.88
C ASP A 188 -10.96 -24.14 10.56
N TYR A 189 -9.69 -24.04 10.10
CA TYR A 189 -8.77 -22.99 10.51
C TYR A 189 -9.31 -21.59 10.21
N ALA A 190 -10.07 -21.39 9.12
CA ALA A 190 -10.69 -20.10 8.80
C ALA A 190 -11.64 -19.64 9.92
N PHE A 191 -12.47 -20.56 10.43
CA PHE A 191 -13.37 -20.24 11.54
C PHE A 191 -12.59 -19.87 12.81
N ASN A 192 -11.51 -20.61 13.12
CA ASN A 192 -10.63 -20.29 14.25
C ASN A 192 -10.03 -18.87 14.13
N CYS A 193 -9.53 -18.51 12.94
CA CYS A 193 -8.97 -17.19 12.66
C CYS A 193 -10.01 -16.09 12.84
N ALA A 194 -11.21 -16.26 12.26
CA ALA A 194 -12.29 -15.27 12.35
C ALA A 194 -12.67 -14.97 13.81
N VAL A 195 -12.85 -16.02 14.63
CA VAL A 195 -13.15 -15.87 16.07
C VAL A 195 -12.00 -15.21 16.82
N SER A 196 -10.75 -15.62 16.55
CA SER A 196 -9.57 -15.07 17.22
C SER A 196 -9.40 -13.57 16.91
N ASN A 197 -9.62 -13.18 15.65
CA ASN A 197 -9.50 -11.79 15.22
C ASN A 197 -10.60 -10.90 15.79
N GLN A 198 -11.82 -11.40 15.90
CA GLN A 198 -12.92 -10.69 16.57
C GLN A 198 -12.58 -10.40 18.05
N ILE A 199 -11.96 -11.36 18.75
CA ILE A 199 -11.57 -11.18 20.16
C ILE A 199 -10.41 -10.19 20.29
N LEU A 200 -9.38 -10.32 19.45
CA LEU A 200 -8.27 -9.37 19.45
C LEU A 200 -8.78 -7.95 19.22
N HIS A 201 -9.72 -7.78 18.29
CA HIS A 201 -10.40 -6.51 18.06
C HIS A 201 -11.14 -5.99 19.31
N GLU A 202 -11.95 -6.82 19.97
CA GLU A 202 -12.65 -6.46 21.21
C GLU A 202 -11.70 -6.06 22.35
N LEU A 203 -10.49 -6.64 22.38
CA LEU A 203 -9.42 -6.31 23.31
C LEU A 203 -8.60 -5.07 22.89
N GLY A 204 -8.93 -4.43 21.76
CA GLY A 204 -8.24 -3.26 21.23
C GLY A 204 -6.94 -3.57 20.46
N TYR A 205 -6.64 -4.84 20.22
CA TYR A 205 -5.53 -5.28 19.36
C TYR A 205 -5.97 -5.29 17.89
N LYS A 206 -5.35 -4.45 17.06
CA LYS A 206 -5.54 -4.50 15.61
C LYS A 206 -4.51 -5.44 14.98
N GLY A 207 -4.94 -6.66 14.68
CA GLY A 207 -4.15 -7.65 13.93
C GLY A 207 -3.03 -8.31 14.74
N THR A 208 -2.73 -9.56 14.43
CA THR A 208 -1.58 -10.27 14.99
C THR A 208 -0.28 -9.65 14.47
N ASP A 209 0.77 -9.67 15.29
CA ASP A 209 2.06 -8.98 15.14
C ASP A 209 2.87 -9.27 13.84
N TYR A 210 2.34 -10.00 12.86
CA TYR A 210 2.87 -10.03 11.50
C TYR A 210 2.44 -8.81 10.65
N ALA A 211 1.33 -8.17 10.99
CA ALA A 211 0.82 -6.97 10.31
C ALA A 211 1.54 -5.67 10.72
N PHE A 212 2.41 -5.71 11.74
CA PHE A 212 3.03 -4.50 12.32
C PHE A 212 4.08 -3.82 11.41
N ASN A 213 4.51 -4.47 10.32
CA ASN A 213 5.52 -3.90 9.40
C ASN A 213 4.97 -3.43 8.04
N CYS A 214 3.65 -3.30 7.87
CA CYS A 214 3.10 -2.98 6.56
C CYS A 214 1.90 -2.03 6.51
N ALA A 215 1.51 -1.42 7.63
CA ALA A 215 0.41 -0.46 7.69
C ALA A 215 0.85 0.86 8.36
N VAL A 216 1.44 1.76 7.58
CA VAL A 216 1.29 3.20 7.84
C VAL A 216 0.21 3.68 6.90
N SER A 217 -0.82 4.31 7.47
CA SER A 217 -2.03 4.84 6.82
C SER A 217 -2.88 3.82 6.07
N ASN A 218 -3.72 3.09 6.81
CA ASN A 218 -5.13 3.01 6.42
C ASN A 218 -5.99 2.90 7.69
N GLN A 219 -6.86 3.89 7.87
CA GLN A 219 -7.97 3.82 8.81
C GLN A 219 -8.93 2.73 8.31
N ILE A 220 -8.65 1.46 8.60
CA ILE A 220 -9.70 0.44 8.54
C ILE A 220 -10.55 0.65 9.80
N SER A 221 -11.69 1.30 9.59
CA SER A 221 -12.83 1.24 10.49
C SER A 221 -13.29 -0.22 10.56
N VAL A 222 -12.98 -0.93 11.63
CA VAL A 222 -13.51 -2.26 11.89
C VAL A 222 -14.47 -2.15 13.08
N SER A 223 -15.74 -2.51 12.86
CA SER A 223 -16.65 -2.88 13.97
C SER A 223 -17.80 -3.85 13.62
N ASP A 224 -18.01 -4.30 12.37
CA ASP A 224 -19.08 -5.28 12.04
C ASP A 224 -18.64 -6.46 11.14
N SER A 225 -17.59 -6.29 10.32
CA SER A 225 -17.23 -7.25 9.27
C SER A 225 -16.75 -8.61 9.79
N ASN A 226 -15.95 -8.65 10.86
CA ASN A 226 -15.45 -9.90 11.44
C ASN A 226 -16.58 -10.79 11.99
N LEU A 227 -17.59 -10.18 12.61
CA LEU A 227 -18.77 -10.89 13.11
C LEU A 227 -19.58 -11.49 11.96
N GLU A 228 -19.75 -10.75 10.86
CA GLU A 228 -20.41 -11.26 9.66
C GLU A 228 -19.63 -12.42 9.02
N VAL A 229 -18.30 -12.37 9.02
CA VAL A 229 -17.46 -13.50 8.57
C VAL A 229 -17.68 -14.73 9.43
N ILE A 230 -17.73 -14.61 10.77
CA ILE A 230 -17.99 -15.75 11.66
C ILE A 230 -19.37 -16.36 11.35
N LYS A 231 -20.40 -15.52 11.20
CA LYS A 231 -21.76 -15.99 10.86
C LYS A 231 -21.79 -16.69 9.51
N TYR A 232 -21.18 -16.10 8.50
CA TYR A 232 -21.13 -16.65 7.16
C TYR A 232 -20.37 -17.99 7.11
N LEU A 233 -19.22 -18.10 7.77
CA LEU A 233 -18.49 -19.36 7.87
C LEU A 233 -19.30 -20.42 8.63
N HIS A 234 -20.04 -20.03 9.67
CA HIS A 234 -20.92 -20.94 10.38
C HIS A 234 -22.07 -21.46 9.50
N GLU A 235 -22.69 -20.58 8.71
CA GLU A 235 -23.73 -20.94 7.72
C GLU A 235 -23.20 -21.92 6.67
N LEU A 236 -21.93 -21.79 6.28
CA LEU A 236 -21.24 -22.73 5.40
C LEU A 236 -20.87 -24.07 6.09
N GLY A 237 -21.13 -24.21 7.39
CA GLY A 237 -20.93 -25.44 8.15
C GLY A 237 -19.56 -25.55 8.85
N TYR A 238 -18.73 -24.51 8.81
CA TYR A 238 -17.47 -24.50 9.54
C TYR A 238 -17.73 -24.36 11.04
N LYS A 239 -17.03 -25.18 11.82
CA LYS A 239 -17.14 -25.18 13.29
C LYS A 239 -15.83 -24.82 13.97
N GLY A 240 -14.71 -24.95 13.26
CA GLY A 240 -13.41 -24.73 13.85
C GLY A 240 -13.08 -25.77 14.94
N SER A 241 -12.19 -25.38 15.84
CA SER A 241 -11.89 -26.10 17.07
C SER A 241 -13.02 -25.95 18.09
N GLU A 242 -13.11 -26.90 19.02
CA GLU A 242 -14.05 -26.83 20.15
C GLU A 242 -13.91 -25.51 20.94
N TRP A 243 -12.67 -25.03 21.10
CA TRP A 243 -12.39 -23.74 21.71
C TRP A 243 -13.06 -22.58 20.95
N ALA A 244 -12.85 -22.49 19.64
CA ALA A 244 -13.37 -21.39 18.82
C ALA A 244 -14.90 -21.42 18.79
N PHE A 245 -15.50 -22.61 18.62
CA PHE A 245 -16.94 -22.80 18.61
C PHE A 245 -17.60 -22.36 19.92
N ASN A 246 -17.11 -22.90 21.06
CA ASN A 246 -17.66 -22.59 22.37
C ASN A 246 -17.54 -21.10 22.70
N LEU A 247 -16.44 -20.48 22.28
CA LEU A 247 -16.21 -19.05 22.49
C LEU A 247 -17.12 -18.17 21.63
N ALA A 248 -17.34 -18.55 20.37
CA ALA A 248 -18.27 -17.86 19.49
C ALA A 248 -19.72 -17.92 20.00
N VAL A 249 -20.15 -19.08 20.53
CA VAL A 249 -21.45 -19.22 21.19
C VAL A 249 -21.53 -18.39 22.48
N ARG A 250 -20.51 -18.47 23.34
CA ARG A 250 -20.46 -17.75 24.61
C ARG A 250 -20.57 -16.24 24.43
N ASN A 251 -19.89 -15.69 23.43
CA ASN A 251 -19.93 -14.26 23.10
C ASN A 251 -21.09 -13.86 22.18
N LYS A 252 -22.01 -14.80 21.88
CA LYS A 252 -23.20 -14.59 21.03
C LYS A 252 -22.87 -14.14 19.60
N TYR A 253 -21.75 -14.59 19.06
CA TYR A 253 -21.41 -14.37 17.66
C TYR A 253 -22.28 -15.21 16.73
N ILE A 254 -22.58 -16.44 17.18
CA ILE A 254 -23.45 -17.41 16.51
C ILE A 254 -24.45 -18.00 17.52
N ASN A 255 -25.59 -18.48 17.00
CA ASN A 255 -26.58 -19.20 17.80
C ASN A 255 -26.36 -20.71 17.65
N THR A 256 -26.73 -21.47 18.68
CA THR A 256 -26.74 -22.95 18.68
C THR A 256 -27.97 -23.52 18.01
#